data_AF-A0A4U7ASH3-F1
#
_entry.id   AF-A0A4U7ASH3-F1
#
_cell.length_a   1.000
_cell.length_b   1.000
_cell.length_c   1.000
_cell.angle_alpha   90.00
_cell.angle_beta   90.00
_cell.angle_gamma   90.00
#
_symmetry.space_group_name_H-M   'P 1'
#
loop_
_entity.id
_entity.type
_entity.pdbx_description
1 polymer ?
#
loop_
_entity_poly.entity_id
_entity_poly.type
_entity_poly.pdbx_seq_one_letter_code
_entity_poly.pdbx_strand_id
1 'polypeptide(L)'
;MQLIFSFIPTHNLPLVSPRIASKLSTERMFLLCGLESLLKRSPAKLPEGSEEPPEPDTDDLSIPSNLVEEINSLLRLRWVTWTRFQALMRKTRDAFIDLHEESQSGMMAALVFDTPSESPNPTFTTLGPDISIPEKLLHGPWSTDKTRFLYYLTWLGMGIDWENSTSGEVACSGLGDAIREKNRIAVASLLAEQIKVQPTQDNLRSAIMQHGCDQTIVFHILSASVRARARNRRANNSSQAVNPLDASIWSWIKRLDDAGDKRSKWLKGALRAASDLMTQSISNARRLHEDLIDVCGRSSDGVEQIPLRWD
;
A
#
# COMPACT_ATOMS: atom_id res chain seq x y z
N MET A 1 2.05 -0.74 39.25
CA MET A 1 1.75 -1.50 38.01
C MET A 1 2.49 -0.96 36.77
N GLN A 2 2.56 0.35 36.50
CA GLN A 2 3.33 0.88 35.34
C GLN A 2 4.82 0.46 35.32
N LEU A 3 5.45 0.33 36.51
CA LEU A 3 6.84 -0.10 36.64
C LEU A 3 7.11 -1.55 36.20
N ILE A 4 6.14 -2.47 36.24
CA ILE A 4 6.39 -3.86 35.81
C ILE A 4 6.50 -3.93 34.28
N PHE A 5 5.73 -3.10 33.57
CA PHE A 5 5.73 -3.06 32.11
C PHE A 5 6.93 -2.34 31.51
N SER A 6 7.67 -1.54 32.29
CA SER A 6 8.95 -0.95 31.84
C SER A 6 10.11 -1.95 31.83
N PHE A 7 9.99 -3.09 32.54
CA PHE A 7 11.06 -4.10 32.58
C PHE A 7 10.87 -5.24 31.58
N ILE A 8 9.66 -5.46 31.07
CA ILE A 8 9.37 -6.49 30.06
C ILE A 8 8.36 -5.93 29.04
N PRO A 9 8.83 -5.18 28.03
CA PRO A 9 7.99 -4.63 26.97
C PRO A 9 7.51 -5.75 26.03
N THR A 10 6.52 -6.55 26.46
CA THR A 10 5.91 -7.57 25.59
C THR A 10 4.68 -6.99 24.88
N HIS A 11 4.76 -6.91 23.56
CA HIS A 11 3.67 -6.48 22.67
C HIS A 11 2.43 -7.41 22.72
N ASN A 12 2.57 -8.59 23.33
CA ASN A 12 1.51 -9.57 23.52
C ASN A 12 0.56 -9.24 24.68
N LEU A 13 1.00 -8.48 25.70
CA LEU A 13 0.19 -8.17 26.88
C LEU A 13 -1.12 -7.39 26.56
N PRO A 14 -1.14 -6.42 25.63
CA PRO A 14 -2.37 -5.79 25.16
C PRO A 14 -3.37 -6.74 24.50
N LEU A 15 -2.93 -7.87 23.95
CA LEU A 15 -3.81 -8.86 23.31
C LEU A 15 -4.55 -9.74 24.33
N VAL A 16 -3.99 -9.89 25.54
CA VAL A 16 -4.49 -10.81 26.58
C VAL A 16 -5.69 -10.23 27.35
N SER A 17 -5.84 -8.90 27.44
CA SER A 17 -6.98 -8.30 28.16
C SER A 17 -7.27 -6.86 27.70
N PRO A 18 -8.54 -6.50 27.46
CA PRO A 18 -8.94 -5.12 27.16
C PRO A 18 -8.58 -4.11 28.27
N ARG A 19 -8.60 -4.54 29.54
CA ARG A 19 -8.22 -3.70 30.69
C ARG A 19 -6.71 -3.45 30.72
N ILE A 20 -5.91 -4.46 30.38
CA ILE A 20 -4.45 -4.33 30.27
C ILE A 20 -4.11 -3.48 29.04
N ALA A 21 -4.77 -3.71 27.91
CA ALA A 21 -4.65 -2.90 26.70
C ALA A 21 -4.93 -1.42 26.99
N SER A 22 -5.99 -1.10 27.74
CA SER A 22 -6.30 0.28 28.10
C SER A 22 -5.18 0.94 28.92
N LYS A 23 -4.54 0.18 29.83
CA LYS A 23 -3.44 0.67 30.67
C LYS A 23 -2.09 0.72 29.93
N LEU A 24 -1.88 -0.15 28.95
CA LEU A 24 -0.67 -0.19 28.10
C LEU A 24 -0.77 0.69 26.86
N SER A 25 -1.96 1.15 26.50
CA SER A 25 -2.20 2.07 25.39
C SER A 25 -1.64 3.48 25.60
N THR A 26 -0.96 3.71 26.74
CA THR A 26 -0.20 4.94 26.97
C THR A 26 0.84 5.12 25.88
N GLU A 27 0.87 6.31 25.30
CA GLU A 27 1.80 6.70 24.24
C GLU A 27 3.25 6.34 24.55
N ARG A 28 3.68 6.48 25.81
CA ARG A 28 5.02 6.10 26.26
C ARG A 28 5.34 4.62 26.03
N MET A 29 4.44 3.71 26.40
CA MET A 29 4.68 2.26 26.24
C MET A 29 4.70 1.85 24.78
N PHE A 30 3.82 2.44 23.96
CA PHE A 30 3.87 2.23 22.52
C PHE A 30 5.20 2.63 21.92
N LEU A 31 5.67 3.83 22.27
CA LEU A 31 6.88 4.37 21.69
C LEU A 31 8.08 3.56 22.17
N LEU A 32 8.14 3.13 23.43
CA LEU A 32 9.21 2.26 23.91
C LEU A 32 9.22 0.89 23.20
N CYS A 33 8.09 0.18 23.18
CA CYS A 33 8.00 -1.13 22.52
C CYS A 33 8.27 -1.02 21.01
N GLY A 34 7.64 -0.06 20.34
CA GLY A 34 7.77 0.11 18.90
C GLY A 34 9.16 0.57 18.47
N LEU A 35 9.80 1.46 19.25
CA LEU A 35 11.15 1.92 18.95
C LEU A 35 12.14 0.75 18.96
N GLU A 36 12.06 -0.08 20.01
CA GLU A 36 12.91 -1.27 20.13
C GLU A 36 12.71 -2.22 18.95
N SER A 37 11.46 -2.55 18.59
CA SER A 37 11.16 -3.43 17.47
C SER A 37 11.60 -2.87 16.11
N LEU A 38 11.52 -1.56 15.91
CA LEU A 38 11.89 -0.94 14.62
C LEU A 38 13.39 -0.69 14.48
N LEU A 39 14.14 -0.54 15.58
CA LEU A 39 15.60 -0.30 15.58
C LEU A 39 16.44 -1.58 15.63
N LYS A 40 15.87 -2.74 15.98
CA LYS A 40 16.59 -4.04 16.15
C LYS A 40 17.43 -4.48 14.93
N ARG A 41 17.28 -3.86 13.76
CA ARG A 41 18.07 -4.13 12.56
C ARG A 41 18.67 -2.90 11.88
N SER A 42 18.81 -1.80 12.61
CA SER A 42 19.61 -0.67 12.12
C SER A 42 20.97 -1.18 11.65
N PRO A 43 21.42 -0.88 10.41
CA PRO A 43 22.71 -1.36 9.92
C PRO A 43 23.79 -1.03 10.95
N ALA A 44 24.53 -2.05 11.40
CA ALA A 44 25.61 -1.86 12.35
C ALA A 44 26.64 -0.89 11.76
N LYS A 45 27.22 -0.03 12.60
CA LYS A 45 28.38 0.80 12.26
C LYS A 45 29.43 -0.11 11.61
N LEU A 46 29.74 0.09 10.32
CA LEU A 46 30.87 -0.58 9.69
C LEU A 46 32.10 -0.30 10.56
N PRO A 47 32.88 -1.32 10.97
CA PRO A 47 34.05 -1.09 11.80
C PRO A 47 35.00 -0.15 11.07
N GLU A 48 35.40 0.94 11.74
CA GLU A 48 36.41 1.86 11.24
C GLU A 48 37.73 1.08 11.06
N GLY A 49 38.04 0.71 9.81
CA GLY A 49 39.32 0.08 9.46
C GLY A 49 39.30 -1.07 8.42
N SER A 50 38.16 -1.47 7.85
CA SER A 50 38.16 -2.47 6.76
C SER A 50 38.26 -1.79 5.38
N GLU A 51 39.45 -1.86 4.75
CA GLU A 51 39.73 -1.31 3.41
C GLU A 51 39.21 -2.15 2.23
N GLU A 52 38.48 -3.25 2.46
CA GLU A 52 37.80 -4.00 1.40
C GLU A 52 36.30 -4.12 1.72
N PRO A 53 35.40 -3.72 0.79
CA PRO A 53 34.00 -4.07 0.91
C PRO A 53 33.87 -5.59 0.74
N PRO A 54 33.40 -6.36 1.74
CA PRO A 54 33.05 -7.74 1.49
C PRO A 54 31.97 -7.76 0.40
N GLU A 55 32.15 -8.57 -0.64
CA GLU A 55 31.08 -8.84 -1.59
C GLU A 55 29.84 -9.26 -0.78
N PRO A 56 28.67 -8.63 -1.00
CA PRO A 56 27.49 -8.99 -0.23
C PRO A 56 27.08 -10.39 -0.66
N ASP A 57 27.36 -11.38 0.19
CA ASP A 57 26.68 -12.68 0.17
C ASP A 57 25.16 -12.38 0.25
N THR A 58 24.50 -12.50 -0.89
CA THR A 58 23.11 -12.06 -1.12
C THR A 58 22.07 -12.88 -0.36
N ASP A 59 22.47 -13.92 0.37
CA ASP A 59 21.55 -14.90 0.95
C ASP A 59 21.22 -14.68 2.45
N ASP A 60 21.90 -13.78 3.17
CA ASP A 60 21.80 -13.73 4.65
C ASP A 60 21.07 -12.50 5.23
N LEU A 61 20.28 -11.80 4.41
CA LEU A 61 19.53 -10.60 4.83
C LEU A 61 18.03 -10.82 5.11
N SER A 62 17.59 -12.03 5.44
CA SER A 62 16.20 -12.24 5.88
C SER A 62 15.95 -11.65 7.28
N ILE A 63 14.82 -10.95 7.47
CA ILE A 63 14.42 -10.46 8.80
C ILE A 63 14.08 -11.69 9.66
N PRO A 64 14.61 -11.81 10.91
CA PRO A 64 14.25 -12.90 11.80
C PRO A 64 12.73 -13.01 11.95
N SER A 65 12.17 -14.22 11.83
CA SER A 65 10.72 -14.46 11.83
C SER A 65 10.02 -13.91 13.09
N ASN A 66 10.67 -14.01 14.24
CA ASN A 66 10.19 -13.46 15.51
C ASN A 66 10.07 -11.92 15.48
N LEU A 67 10.96 -11.23 14.76
CA LEU A 67 10.91 -9.78 14.61
C LEU A 67 9.78 -9.35 13.67
N VAL A 68 9.59 -10.09 12.57
CA VAL A 68 8.46 -9.91 11.65
C VAL A 68 7.12 -10.05 12.39
N GLU A 69 6.96 -11.10 13.19
CA GLU A 69 5.77 -11.33 14.00
C GLU A 69 5.53 -10.23 15.05
N GLU A 70 6.59 -9.75 15.70
CA GLU A 70 6.51 -8.65 16.66
C GLU A 70 6.01 -7.34 16.01
N ILE A 71 6.57 -6.97 14.86
CA ILE A 71 6.16 -5.76 14.12
C ILE A 71 4.72 -5.92 13.59
N ASN A 72 4.38 -7.07 13.01
CA ASN A 72 3.02 -7.36 12.55
C ASN A 72 2.01 -7.27 13.71
N SER A 73 2.36 -7.82 14.88
CA SER A 73 1.53 -7.76 16.08
C SER A 73 1.31 -6.32 16.54
N LEU A 74 2.38 -5.51 16.55
CA LEU A 74 2.31 -4.09 16.87
C LEU A 74 1.38 -3.34 15.91
N LEU A 75 1.51 -3.52 14.60
CA LEU A 75 0.68 -2.83 13.61
C LEU A 75 -0.80 -3.24 13.69
N ARG A 76 -1.10 -4.48 14.08
CA ARG A 76 -2.47 -4.97 14.29
C ARG A 76 -3.17 -4.35 15.49
N LEU A 77 -2.45 -3.80 16.46
CA LEU A 77 -3.06 -3.22 17.67
C LEU A 77 -4.03 -2.09 17.30
N ARG A 78 -5.25 -2.14 17.85
CA ARG A 78 -6.33 -1.19 17.53
C ARG A 78 -5.96 0.27 17.78
N TRP A 79 -5.12 0.50 18.78
CA TRP A 79 -4.72 1.84 19.20
C TRP A 79 -3.53 2.38 18.38
N VAL A 80 -2.92 1.60 17.48
CA VAL A 80 -1.95 2.12 16.50
C VAL A 80 -2.71 2.81 15.38
N THR A 81 -2.91 4.11 15.57
CA THR A 81 -3.51 5.04 14.61
C THR A 81 -2.45 5.66 13.71
N TRP A 82 -2.87 6.36 12.66
CA TRP A 82 -1.95 7.09 11.77
C TRP A 82 -1.05 8.07 12.54
N THR A 83 -1.63 8.94 13.37
CA THR A 83 -0.88 9.93 14.16
C THR A 83 0.14 9.27 15.08
N ARG A 84 -0.23 8.16 15.73
CA ARG A 84 0.68 7.42 16.61
C ARG A 84 1.79 6.78 15.80
N PHE A 85 1.47 6.14 14.67
CA PHE A 85 2.48 5.58 13.77
C PHE A 85 3.48 6.65 13.29
N GLN A 86 3.02 7.85 12.90
CA GLN A 86 3.90 8.96 12.55
C GLN A 86 4.81 9.38 13.72
N ALA A 87 4.27 9.47 14.94
CA ALA A 87 5.05 9.78 16.13
C ALA A 87 6.11 8.71 16.41
N LEU A 88 5.76 7.43 16.21
CA LEU A 88 6.70 6.32 16.32
C LEU A 88 7.81 6.44 15.29
N MET A 89 7.48 6.61 14.01
CA MET A 89 8.46 6.74 12.94
C MET A 89 9.43 7.92 13.15
N ARG A 90 8.92 9.07 13.62
CA ARG A 90 9.78 10.22 13.96
C ARG A 90 10.74 9.87 15.11
N LYS A 91 10.24 9.25 16.18
CA LYS A 91 11.10 8.82 17.29
C LYS A 91 12.12 7.77 16.89
N THR A 92 11.75 6.81 16.04
CA THR A 92 12.68 5.81 15.48
C THR A 92 13.79 6.49 14.71
N ARG A 93 13.46 7.46 13.85
CA ARG A 93 14.46 8.25 13.13
C ARG A 93 15.36 9.02 14.09
N ASP A 94 14.79 9.75 15.06
CA ASP A 94 15.56 10.59 15.98
C ASP A 94 16.53 9.72 16.81
N ALA A 95 16.06 8.58 17.33
CA ALA A 95 16.92 7.63 18.04
C ALA A 95 17.97 6.97 17.13
N PHE A 96 17.66 6.72 15.86
CA PHE A 96 18.65 6.23 14.89
C PHE A 96 19.77 7.25 14.67
N ILE A 97 19.42 8.55 14.54
CA ILE A 97 20.39 9.65 14.42
C ILE A 97 21.24 9.75 15.68
N ASP A 98 20.64 9.66 16.87
CA ASP A 98 21.38 9.69 18.13
C ASP A 98 22.40 8.53 18.26
N LEU A 99 22.08 7.37 17.67
CA LEU A 99 22.95 6.18 17.68
C LEU A 99 24.07 6.21 16.62
N HIS A 100 23.88 6.95 15.53
CA HIS A 100 24.83 7.03 14.40
C HIS A 100 25.26 8.49 14.23
N GLU A 101 26.41 8.84 14.80
CA GLU A 101 27.01 10.19 14.85
C GLU A 101 26.77 11.06 13.59
N GLU A 102 26.76 12.39 13.79
CA GLU A 102 26.35 13.45 12.84
C GLU A 102 26.86 13.34 11.38
N SER A 103 27.92 12.56 11.12
CA SER A 103 28.48 12.33 9.77
C SER A 103 27.52 11.63 8.80
N GLN A 104 26.50 10.90 9.29
CA GLN A 104 25.42 10.34 8.45
C GLN A 104 24.11 11.17 8.48
N SER A 105 24.04 12.18 9.35
CA SER A 105 22.84 13.02 9.56
C SER A 105 22.49 13.86 8.33
N GLY A 106 23.49 14.28 7.55
CA GLY A 106 23.30 15.07 6.33
C GLY A 106 22.55 14.35 5.19
N MET A 107 22.44 13.02 5.23
CA MET A 107 21.76 12.20 4.21
C MET A 107 20.36 11.72 4.61
N MET A 108 19.94 11.88 5.87
CA MET A 108 18.63 11.44 6.34
C MET A 108 17.58 12.52 6.10
N ALA A 109 16.92 12.46 4.94
CA ALA A 109 15.84 13.39 4.61
C ALA A 109 14.74 13.40 5.68
N ALA A 110 14.09 14.55 5.84
CA ALA A 110 12.92 14.68 6.69
C ALA A 110 11.85 13.65 6.29
N LEU A 111 11.24 12.99 7.28
CA LEU A 111 10.12 12.09 7.02
C LEU A 111 8.92 12.91 6.55
N VAL A 112 8.60 12.80 5.26
CA VAL A 112 7.43 13.43 4.66
C VAL A 112 6.33 12.38 4.54
N PHE A 113 5.33 12.49 5.41
CA PHE A 113 4.24 11.51 5.47
C PHE A 113 3.09 11.82 4.51
N ASP A 114 2.92 13.07 4.10
CA ASP A 114 1.82 13.51 3.24
C ASP A 114 2.11 13.21 1.76
N THR A 115 3.38 13.30 1.36
CA THR A 115 3.89 13.00 0.02
C THR A 115 5.08 12.03 0.12
N PRO A 116 4.83 10.77 0.53
CA PRO A 116 5.91 9.80 0.72
C PRO A 116 6.74 9.56 -0.54
N SER A 117 6.19 9.81 -1.74
CA SER A 117 6.89 9.78 -3.02
C SER A 117 8.03 10.78 -3.17
N GLU A 118 8.00 11.87 -2.40
CA GLU A 118 9.03 12.91 -2.40
C GLU A 118 10.12 12.62 -1.35
N SER A 119 9.89 11.64 -0.48
CA SER A 119 10.85 11.23 0.54
C SER A 119 11.63 9.97 0.13
N PRO A 120 12.94 9.89 0.41
CA PRO A 120 13.68 8.64 0.24
C PRO A 120 13.11 7.56 1.16
N ASN A 121 13.22 6.31 0.73
CA ASN A 121 12.78 5.15 1.52
C ASN A 121 13.50 5.16 2.88
N PRO A 122 12.77 5.10 4.02
CA PRO A 122 13.41 5.11 5.33
C PRO A 122 14.23 3.83 5.54
N THR A 123 15.54 3.91 5.37
CA THR A 123 16.47 2.78 5.59
C THR A 123 16.75 2.51 7.08
N PHE A 124 16.33 3.43 7.95
CA PHE A 124 16.51 3.33 9.41
C PHE A 124 15.46 2.43 10.10
N THR A 125 14.52 1.84 9.36
CA THR A 125 13.45 1.00 9.90
C THR A 125 13.44 -0.38 9.27
N THR A 126 12.97 -1.36 10.03
CA THR A 126 12.71 -2.75 9.58
C THR A 126 11.43 -2.92 8.77
N LEU A 127 10.75 -1.83 8.41
CA LEU A 127 9.52 -1.90 7.62
C LEU A 127 9.87 -2.12 6.16
N GLY A 128 9.23 -3.12 5.54
CA GLY A 128 9.49 -3.50 4.17
C GLY A 128 8.58 -4.63 3.71
N PRO A 129 8.90 -5.28 2.57
CA PRO A 129 8.04 -6.29 1.94
C PRO A 129 7.69 -7.50 2.83
N ASP A 130 8.54 -7.83 3.79
CA ASP A 130 8.34 -8.96 4.72
C ASP A 130 7.28 -8.68 5.81
N ILE A 131 6.89 -7.41 5.98
CA ILE A 131 5.88 -7.01 6.96
C ILE A 131 4.52 -6.87 6.26
N SER A 132 3.48 -7.44 6.88
CA SER A 132 2.13 -7.46 6.32
C SER A 132 1.30 -6.26 6.75
N ILE A 133 0.56 -5.67 5.82
CA ILE A 133 -0.41 -4.61 6.13
C ILE A 133 -1.54 -5.21 6.98
N PRO A 134 -1.88 -4.60 8.14
CA PRO A 134 -2.90 -5.14 9.02
C PRO A 134 -4.31 -5.02 8.42
N GLU A 135 -5.12 -6.08 8.57
CA GLU A 135 -6.50 -6.18 8.04
C GLU A 135 -7.39 -4.97 8.36
N LYS A 136 -7.22 -4.37 9.55
CA LYS A 136 -7.96 -3.17 9.96
C LYS A 136 -7.81 -2.00 8.99
N LEU A 137 -6.78 -1.98 8.15
CA LEU A 137 -6.51 -0.95 7.14
C LEU A 137 -7.01 -1.34 5.74
N LEU A 138 -7.53 -2.55 5.54
CA LEU A 138 -7.86 -3.11 4.23
C LEU A 138 -9.34 -2.99 3.84
N HIS A 139 -10.22 -2.49 4.73
CA HIS A 139 -11.66 -2.35 4.46
C HIS A 139 -12.24 -0.99 4.90
N GLY A 140 -13.48 -0.64 4.51
CA GLY A 140 -14.12 0.60 4.94
C GLY A 140 -14.56 0.61 6.43
N PRO A 141 -14.98 1.76 7.00
CA PRO A 141 -15.10 3.06 6.35
C PRO A 141 -13.73 3.75 6.15
N TRP A 142 -13.61 4.52 5.07
CA TRP A 142 -12.35 5.13 4.61
C TRP A 142 -12.18 6.57 5.09
N SER A 143 -11.78 6.73 6.35
CA SER A 143 -11.33 8.03 6.88
C SER A 143 -10.01 8.48 6.23
N THR A 144 -9.76 9.78 6.18
CA THR A 144 -8.53 10.37 5.65
C THR A 144 -7.27 9.78 6.29
N ASP A 145 -7.27 9.61 7.61
CA ASP A 145 -6.12 9.04 8.34
C ASP A 145 -5.89 7.58 7.99
N LYS A 146 -6.96 6.78 7.88
CA LYS A 146 -6.87 5.37 7.48
C LYS A 146 -6.30 5.23 6.08
N THR A 147 -6.78 6.05 5.16
CA THR A 147 -6.34 6.06 3.77
C THR A 147 -4.88 6.48 3.64
N ARG A 148 -4.46 7.55 4.33
CA ARG A 148 -3.04 7.96 4.37
C ARG A 148 -2.14 6.89 4.96
N PHE A 149 -2.63 6.23 6.02
CA PHE A 149 -1.87 5.15 6.65
C PHE A 149 -1.69 3.96 5.71
N LEU A 150 -2.78 3.49 5.08
CA LEU A 150 -2.70 2.42 4.08
C LEU A 150 -1.73 2.80 2.96
N TYR A 151 -1.88 4.00 2.39
CA TYR A 151 -1.05 4.50 1.30
C TYR A 151 0.43 4.54 1.65
N TYR A 152 0.77 5.04 2.85
CA TYR A 152 2.15 5.10 3.32
C TYR A 152 2.76 3.70 3.48
N LEU A 153 2.03 2.73 4.05
CA LEU A 153 2.53 1.36 4.19
C LEU A 153 2.73 0.69 2.82
N THR A 154 1.79 0.89 1.88
CA THR A 154 1.94 0.43 0.49
C THR A 154 3.17 1.06 -0.17
N TRP A 155 3.43 2.35 0.06
CA TRP A 155 4.62 3.04 -0.46
C TRP A 155 5.93 2.45 0.10
N LEU A 156 5.95 2.03 1.37
CA LEU A 156 7.09 1.34 1.96
C LEU A 156 7.35 -0.07 1.36
N GLY A 157 6.51 -0.54 0.44
CA GLY A 157 6.65 -1.85 -0.20
C GLY A 157 5.91 -2.96 0.54
N MET A 158 5.13 -2.63 1.58
CA MET A 158 4.44 -3.65 2.38
C MET A 158 3.26 -4.25 1.61
N GLY A 159 3.16 -5.58 1.62
CA GLY A 159 2.08 -6.33 0.98
C GLY A 159 1.06 -6.86 1.98
N ILE A 160 0.24 -7.81 1.53
CA ILE A 160 -0.66 -8.58 2.39
C ILE A 160 -0.37 -10.07 2.23
N ASP A 161 -0.68 -10.83 3.27
CA ASP A 161 -0.58 -12.29 3.25
C ASP A 161 -1.83 -12.89 2.61
N TRP A 162 -1.69 -13.34 1.37
CA TRP A 162 -2.76 -13.96 0.58
C TRP A 162 -2.97 -15.45 0.89
N GLU A 163 -1.99 -16.13 1.48
CA GLU A 163 -1.99 -17.59 1.61
C GLU A 163 -2.41 -18.05 2.99
N ASN A 164 -1.94 -17.36 4.05
CA ASN A 164 -2.13 -17.80 5.42
C ASN A 164 -3.09 -16.91 6.22
N SER A 165 -3.78 -15.97 5.57
CA SER A 165 -4.69 -15.04 6.24
C SER A 165 -5.94 -14.70 5.43
N THR A 166 -6.93 -14.09 6.10
CA THR A 166 -8.14 -13.54 5.49
C THR A 166 -7.93 -12.16 4.86
N SER A 167 -6.71 -11.60 4.91
CA SER A 167 -6.41 -10.25 4.44
C SER A 167 -6.77 -10.03 2.98
N GLY A 168 -6.62 -11.06 2.13
CA GLY A 168 -7.01 -11.01 0.72
C GLY A 168 -8.51 -10.78 0.52
N GLU A 169 -9.35 -11.55 1.22
CA GLU A 169 -10.81 -11.40 1.17
C GLU A 169 -11.26 -10.05 1.73
N VAL A 170 -10.65 -9.62 2.84
CA VAL A 170 -10.91 -8.32 3.47
C VAL A 170 -10.56 -7.18 2.51
N ALA A 171 -9.41 -7.26 1.82
CA ALA A 171 -8.98 -6.28 0.84
C ALA A 171 -9.89 -6.23 -0.40
N CYS A 172 -10.36 -7.39 -0.89
CA CYS A 172 -11.34 -7.48 -1.97
C CYS A 172 -12.67 -6.80 -1.60
N SER A 173 -13.18 -7.06 -0.39
CA SER A 173 -14.37 -6.38 0.13
C SER A 173 -14.14 -4.87 0.28
N GLY A 174 -12.98 -4.50 0.82
CA GLY A 174 -12.56 -3.12 1.01
C GLY A 174 -12.44 -2.31 -0.28
N LEU A 175 -12.07 -2.95 -1.40
CA LEU A 175 -12.08 -2.29 -2.70
C LEU A 175 -13.51 -1.86 -3.09
N GLY A 176 -14.51 -2.71 -2.83
CA GLY A 176 -15.92 -2.37 -3.02
C GLY A 176 -16.34 -1.17 -2.16
N ASP A 177 -15.91 -1.13 -0.90
CA ASP A 177 -16.14 0.01 -0.01
C ASP A 177 -15.48 1.29 -0.51
N ALA A 178 -14.23 1.20 -0.98
CA ALA A 178 -13.47 2.34 -1.47
C ALA A 178 -14.09 2.96 -2.72
N ILE A 179 -14.59 2.13 -3.65
CA ILE A 179 -15.32 2.57 -4.84
C ILE A 179 -16.63 3.27 -4.43
N ARG A 180 -17.38 2.70 -3.49
CA ARG A 180 -18.66 3.25 -3.02
C ARG A 180 -18.49 4.62 -2.36
N GLU A 181 -17.45 4.76 -1.53
CA GLU A 181 -17.09 5.99 -0.85
C GLU A 181 -16.32 6.98 -1.74
N LYS A 182 -16.03 6.60 -3.00
CA LYS A 182 -15.25 7.38 -3.97
C LYS A 182 -13.86 7.77 -3.47
N ASN A 183 -13.25 6.91 -2.65
CA ASN A 183 -11.93 7.16 -2.07
C ASN A 183 -10.83 6.70 -3.03
N ARG A 184 -10.33 7.64 -3.85
CA ARG A 184 -9.34 7.40 -4.90
C ARG A 184 -8.04 6.78 -4.39
N ILE A 185 -7.53 7.29 -3.26
CA ILE A 185 -6.27 6.82 -2.68
C ILE A 185 -6.42 5.39 -2.16
N ALA A 186 -7.52 5.07 -1.48
CA ALA A 186 -7.77 3.70 -1.02
C ALA A 186 -7.89 2.71 -2.22
N VAL A 187 -8.60 3.10 -3.28
CA VAL A 187 -8.66 2.31 -4.52
C VAL A 187 -7.26 2.09 -5.11
N ALA A 188 -6.47 3.16 -5.25
CA ALA A 188 -5.12 3.09 -5.80
C ALA A 188 -4.21 2.18 -4.95
N SER A 189 -4.23 2.32 -3.63
CA SER A 189 -3.43 1.50 -2.70
C SER A 189 -3.81 0.02 -2.74
N LEU A 190 -5.10 -0.32 -2.69
CA LEU A 190 -5.55 -1.72 -2.73
C LEU A 190 -5.19 -2.40 -4.06
N LEU A 191 -5.22 -1.64 -5.15
CA LEU A 191 -4.88 -2.12 -6.48
C LEU A 191 -3.38 -2.07 -6.79
N ALA A 192 -2.55 -1.50 -5.92
CA ALA A 192 -1.10 -1.38 -6.12
C ALA A 192 -0.41 -2.75 -6.28
N GLU A 193 0.81 -2.76 -6.82
CA GLU A 193 1.59 -4.00 -7.01
C GLU A 193 1.98 -4.66 -5.68
N GLN A 194 1.94 -3.95 -4.55
CA GLN A 194 2.24 -4.54 -3.25
C GLN A 194 1.06 -5.36 -2.70
N ILE A 195 -0.18 -4.87 -2.83
CA ILE A 195 -1.38 -5.55 -2.31
C ILE A 195 -1.97 -6.50 -3.34
N LYS A 196 -1.99 -6.13 -4.63
CA LYS A 196 -2.41 -6.97 -5.77
C LYS A 196 -3.88 -7.41 -5.75
N VAL A 197 -4.80 -6.64 -5.17
CA VAL A 197 -6.24 -6.94 -5.30
C VAL A 197 -6.61 -6.97 -6.79
N GLN A 198 -7.26 -8.06 -7.23
CA GLN A 198 -7.75 -8.18 -8.61
C GLN A 198 -9.16 -7.59 -8.69
N PRO A 199 -9.38 -6.51 -9.45
CA PRO A 199 -10.72 -5.98 -9.62
C PRO A 199 -11.59 -6.93 -10.44
N THR A 200 -12.87 -6.99 -10.10
CA THR A 200 -13.89 -7.76 -10.80
C THR A 200 -14.66 -6.89 -11.79
N GLN A 201 -15.43 -7.54 -12.68
CA GLN A 201 -16.34 -6.82 -13.58
C GLN A 201 -17.36 -5.97 -12.82
N ASP A 202 -17.81 -6.43 -11.65
CA ASP A 202 -18.78 -5.70 -10.84
C ASP A 202 -18.16 -4.47 -10.18
N ASN A 203 -16.87 -4.51 -9.82
CA ASN A 203 -16.14 -3.31 -9.39
C ASN A 203 -16.13 -2.25 -10.50
N LEU A 204 -15.84 -2.64 -11.75
CA LEU A 204 -15.84 -1.71 -12.89
C LEU A 204 -17.24 -1.15 -13.16
N ARG A 205 -18.27 -2.01 -13.22
CA ARG A 205 -19.66 -1.57 -13.46
C ARG A 205 -20.14 -0.64 -12.36
N SER A 206 -19.87 -0.98 -11.10
CA SER A 206 -20.26 -0.16 -9.95
C SER A 206 -19.59 1.22 -9.99
N ALA A 207 -18.28 1.27 -10.26
CA ALA A 207 -17.55 2.54 -10.40
C ALA A 207 -18.14 3.45 -11.49
N ILE A 208 -18.45 2.88 -12.66
CA ILE A 208 -18.96 3.64 -13.82
C ILE A 208 -20.43 4.03 -13.64
N MET A 209 -21.29 3.06 -13.36
CA MET A 209 -22.74 3.21 -13.48
C MET A 209 -23.43 3.66 -12.20
N GLN A 210 -22.84 3.37 -11.03
CA GLN A 210 -23.48 3.63 -9.73
C GLN A 210 -22.77 4.75 -8.96
N HIS A 211 -21.44 4.83 -9.05
CA HIS A 211 -20.64 5.75 -8.22
C HIS A 211 -20.07 6.96 -8.99
N GLY A 212 -20.67 7.30 -10.12
CA GLY A 212 -20.45 8.58 -10.79
C GLY A 212 -19.30 8.61 -11.79
N CYS A 213 -18.72 7.46 -12.15
CA CYS A 213 -17.68 7.35 -13.17
C CYS A 213 -16.50 8.30 -12.88
N ASP A 214 -15.95 8.23 -11.66
CA ASP A 214 -14.73 8.95 -11.32
C ASP A 214 -13.56 8.42 -12.16
N GLN A 215 -12.94 9.31 -12.95
CA GLN A 215 -11.91 8.92 -13.91
C GLN A 215 -10.69 8.28 -13.23
N THR A 216 -10.34 8.73 -12.03
CA THR A 216 -9.19 8.21 -11.28
C THR A 216 -9.46 6.78 -10.83
N ILE A 217 -10.63 6.52 -10.26
CA ILE A 217 -11.03 5.17 -9.82
C ILE A 217 -11.09 4.21 -11.01
N VAL A 218 -11.76 4.62 -12.10
CA VAL A 218 -11.89 3.78 -13.30
C VAL A 218 -10.52 3.51 -13.92
N PHE A 219 -9.64 4.51 -13.99
CA PHE A 219 -8.26 4.33 -14.46
C PHE A 219 -7.49 3.29 -13.63
N HIS A 220 -7.51 3.39 -12.30
CA HIS A 220 -6.81 2.41 -11.46
C HIS A 220 -7.38 1.00 -11.58
N ILE A 221 -8.71 0.84 -11.72
CA ILE A 221 -9.36 -0.45 -11.99
C ILE A 221 -8.87 -1.03 -13.32
N LEU A 222 -8.88 -0.24 -14.39
CA LEU A 222 -8.44 -0.69 -15.72
C LEU A 222 -6.94 -1.03 -15.72
N SER A 223 -6.12 -0.19 -15.09
CA SER A 223 -4.69 -0.44 -14.96
C SER A 223 -4.40 -1.74 -14.21
N ALA A 224 -5.05 -1.96 -13.07
CA ALA A 224 -4.89 -3.21 -12.31
C ALA A 224 -5.35 -4.43 -13.10
N SER A 225 -6.42 -4.29 -13.90
CA SER A 225 -6.91 -5.34 -14.78
C SER A 225 -5.91 -5.69 -15.88
N VAL A 226 -5.30 -4.68 -16.52
CA VAL A 226 -4.24 -4.86 -17.54
C VAL A 226 -3.03 -5.59 -16.93
N ARG A 227 -2.59 -5.18 -15.74
CA ARG A 227 -1.48 -5.81 -15.01
C ARG A 227 -1.80 -7.25 -14.62
N ALA A 228 -2.98 -7.51 -14.08
CA ALA A 228 -3.43 -8.85 -13.73
C ALA A 228 -3.46 -9.77 -14.97
N ARG A 229 -3.91 -9.26 -16.12
CA ARG A 229 -3.91 -10.02 -17.38
C ARG A 229 -2.50 -10.38 -17.84
N ALA A 230 -1.56 -9.45 -17.77
CA ALA A 230 -0.16 -9.70 -18.11
C ALA A 230 0.47 -10.78 -17.20
N ARG A 231 0.14 -10.77 -15.90
CA ARG A 231 0.57 -11.80 -14.93
C ARG A 231 -0.05 -13.17 -15.21
N ASN A 232 -1.37 -13.23 -15.40
CA ASN A 232 -2.08 -14.51 -15.58
C ASN A 232 -1.69 -15.24 -16.86
N ARG A 233 -1.25 -14.52 -17.90
CA ARG A 233 -0.65 -15.15 -19.08
C ARG A 233 0.65 -15.89 -18.76
N ARG A 234 1.49 -15.35 -17.88
CA ARG A 234 2.70 -16.03 -17.41
C ARG A 234 2.36 -17.29 -16.62
N ALA A 235 1.30 -17.24 -15.83
CA ALA A 235 0.86 -18.33 -14.95
C ALA A 235 -0.12 -19.33 -15.60
N ASN A 236 -0.50 -19.13 -16.87
CA ASN A 236 -1.51 -19.92 -17.59
C ASN A 236 -2.85 -20.08 -16.87
N ASN A 237 -3.25 -19.08 -16.07
CA ASN A 237 -4.47 -19.11 -15.26
C ASN A 237 -5.61 -18.32 -15.92
N SER A 238 -6.81 -18.91 -15.96
CA SER A 238 -8.05 -18.26 -16.42
C SER A 238 -8.78 -17.60 -15.24
N SER A 239 -8.25 -16.51 -14.68
CA SER A 239 -9.01 -15.77 -13.65
C SER A 239 -10.10 -14.89 -14.29
N GLN A 240 -11.11 -14.59 -13.49
CA GLN A 240 -12.28 -13.77 -13.84
C GLN A 240 -11.87 -12.32 -14.11
N ALA A 241 -11.39 -12.08 -15.33
CA ALA A 241 -10.87 -10.79 -15.74
C ALA A 241 -12.01 -9.79 -16.04
N VAL A 242 -11.75 -8.52 -15.76
CA VAL A 242 -12.56 -7.40 -16.24
C VAL A 242 -12.65 -7.45 -17.76
N ASN A 243 -13.85 -7.26 -18.30
CA ASN A 243 -14.13 -7.13 -19.73
C ASN A 243 -14.43 -5.65 -20.07
N PRO A 244 -13.48 -4.91 -20.67
CA PRO A 244 -13.70 -3.53 -21.10
C PRO A 244 -14.78 -3.38 -22.20
N LEU A 245 -15.13 -4.47 -22.88
CA LEU A 245 -16.15 -4.51 -23.94
C LEU A 245 -17.54 -4.92 -23.43
N ASP A 246 -17.78 -4.82 -22.12
CA ASP A 246 -19.06 -5.18 -21.52
C ASP A 246 -20.25 -4.37 -22.07
N ALA A 247 -21.24 -5.07 -22.61
CA ALA A 247 -22.38 -4.47 -23.31
C ALA A 247 -23.19 -3.49 -22.44
N SER A 248 -23.26 -3.73 -21.13
CA SER A 248 -23.99 -2.86 -20.20
C SER A 248 -23.30 -1.50 -20.05
N ILE A 249 -21.96 -1.49 -19.96
CA ILE A 249 -21.15 -0.27 -19.91
C ILE A 249 -21.27 0.49 -21.23
N TRP A 250 -21.16 -0.18 -22.38
CA TRP A 250 -21.25 0.49 -23.70
C TRP A 250 -22.64 1.08 -23.97
N SER A 251 -23.70 0.40 -23.52
CA SER A 251 -25.06 0.93 -23.59
C SER A 251 -25.25 2.15 -22.68
N TRP A 252 -24.63 2.14 -21.49
CA TRP A 252 -24.62 3.30 -20.60
C TRP A 252 -23.84 4.48 -21.19
N ILE A 253 -22.69 4.23 -21.80
CA ILE A 253 -21.89 5.22 -22.53
C ILE A 253 -22.67 5.85 -23.67
N LYS A 254 -23.42 5.06 -24.44
CA LYS A 254 -24.25 5.58 -25.53
C LYS A 254 -25.25 6.61 -25.02
N ARG A 255 -25.93 6.33 -23.89
CA ARG A 255 -26.84 7.30 -23.25
C ARG A 255 -26.14 8.58 -22.80
N LEU A 256 -24.90 8.49 -22.30
CA LEU A 256 -24.10 9.68 -21.97
C LEU A 256 -23.75 10.50 -23.21
N ASP A 257 -23.42 9.82 -24.30
CA ASP A 257 -23.09 10.43 -25.59
C ASP A 257 -24.27 11.22 -26.16
N ASP A 258 -25.45 10.60 -26.15
CA ASP A 258 -26.72 11.21 -26.58
C ASP A 258 -27.07 12.43 -25.71
N ALA A 259 -26.64 12.44 -24.44
CA ALA A 259 -26.81 13.55 -23.50
C ALA A 259 -25.69 14.63 -23.61
N GLY A 260 -24.69 14.44 -24.46
CA GLY A 260 -23.57 15.38 -24.62
C GLY A 260 -22.59 15.42 -23.45
N ASP A 261 -22.55 14.37 -22.60
CA ASP A 261 -21.64 14.30 -21.46
C ASP A 261 -20.20 14.02 -21.93
N LYS A 262 -19.28 14.92 -21.60
CA LYS A 262 -17.86 14.83 -21.98
C LYS A 262 -17.18 13.57 -21.47
N ARG A 263 -17.68 12.95 -20.39
CA ARG A 263 -17.16 11.68 -19.86
C ARG A 263 -17.31 10.52 -20.84
N SER A 264 -18.29 10.56 -21.75
CA SER A 264 -18.51 9.49 -22.74
C SER A 264 -17.27 9.30 -23.61
N LYS A 265 -16.68 10.40 -24.09
CA LYS A 265 -15.53 10.39 -25.00
C LYS A 265 -14.29 9.80 -24.32
N TRP A 266 -14.00 10.27 -23.10
CA TRP A 266 -12.87 9.74 -22.32
C TRP A 266 -13.06 8.25 -22.00
N LEU A 267 -14.24 7.86 -21.51
CA LEU A 267 -14.48 6.47 -21.09
C LEU A 267 -14.41 5.49 -22.27
N LYS A 268 -14.92 5.86 -23.46
CA LYS A 268 -14.75 5.07 -24.69
C LYS A 268 -13.27 4.86 -25.02
N GLY A 269 -12.47 5.92 -24.90
CA GLY A 269 -11.01 5.87 -25.13
C GLY A 269 -10.32 4.95 -24.12
N ALA A 270 -10.60 5.13 -22.84
CA ALA A 270 -10.01 4.36 -21.75
C ALA A 270 -10.32 2.86 -21.86
N LEU A 271 -11.57 2.48 -22.14
CA LEU A 271 -11.98 1.08 -22.27
C LEU A 271 -11.36 0.40 -23.50
N ARG A 272 -11.27 1.12 -24.63
CA ARG A 272 -10.61 0.61 -25.84
C ARG A 272 -9.12 0.41 -25.61
N ALA A 273 -8.44 1.42 -25.06
CA ALA A 273 -7.02 1.35 -24.74
C ALA A 273 -6.71 0.17 -23.80
N ALA A 274 -7.50 0.01 -22.74
CA ALA A 274 -7.36 -1.12 -21.82
C ALA A 274 -7.61 -2.46 -22.52
N SER A 275 -8.63 -2.56 -23.38
CA SER A 275 -8.89 -3.77 -24.18
C SER A 275 -7.71 -4.12 -25.08
N ASP A 276 -7.19 -3.14 -25.82
CA ASP A 276 -6.07 -3.31 -26.73
C ASP A 276 -4.84 -3.79 -25.95
N LEU A 277 -4.48 -3.12 -24.86
CA LEU A 277 -3.36 -3.51 -23.98
C LEU A 277 -3.54 -4.91 -23.38
N MET A 278 -4.77 -5.30 -22.98
CA MET A 278 -5.06 -6.65 -22.49
C MET A 278 -4.91 -7.74 -23.57
N THR A 279 -4.96 -7.38 -24.86
CA THR A 279 -4.74 -8.31 -25.97
C THR A 279 -3.27 -8.41 -26.38
N GLN A 280 -2.47 -7.36 -26.20
CA GLN A 280 -1.05 -7.34 -26.56
C GLN A 280 -0.26 -8.49 -25.92
N SER A 281 0.74 -9.01 -26.62
CA SER A 281 1.62 -10.10 -26.14
C SER A 281 2.68 -9.64 -25.11
N ILE A 282 2.69 -8.35 -24.77
CA ILE A 282 3.67 -7.78 -23.84
C ILE A 282 3.39 -8.31 -22.43
N SER A 283 4.40 -8.87 -21.78
CA SER A 283 4.29 -9.40 -20.42
C SER A 283 4.78 -8.42 -19.34
N ASN A 284 5.29 -7.26 -19.73
CA ASN A 284 5.79 -6.24 -18.80
C ASN A 284 4.63 -5.35 -18.28
N ALA A 285 4.19 -5.65 -17.06
CA ALA A 285 3.08 -4.95 -16.39
C ALA A 285 3.33 -3.45 -16.18
N ARG A 286 4.59 -3.05 -15.92
CA ARG A 286 4.97 -1.64 -15.75
C ARG A 286 4.83 -0.86 -17.05
N ARG A 287 5.39 -1.40 -18.14
CA ARG A 287 5.28 -0.78 -19.46
C ARG A 287 3.82 -0.63 -19.89
N LEU A 288 2.99 -1.66 -19.70
CA LEU A 288 1.57 -1.58 -20.02
C LEU A 288 0.81 -0.54 -19.17
N HIS A 289 1.24 -0.31 -17.93
CA HIS A 289 0.69 0.76 -17.10
C HIS A 289 1.10 2.14 -17.62
N GLU A 290 2.38 2.33 -17.96
CA GLU A 290 2.90 3.57 -18.56
C GLU A 290 2.17 3.88 -19.88
N ASP A 291 2.02 2.89 -20.76
CA ASP A 291 1.25 3.02 -22.01
C ASP A 291 -0.21 3.42 -21.75
N LEU A 292 -0.83 2.92 -20.68
CA LEU A 292 -2.20 3.28 -20.30
C LEU A 292 -2.28 4.71 -19.73
N ILE A 293 -1.27 5.15 -18.96
CA ILE A 293 -1.17 6.54 -18.47
C ILE A 293 -1.23 7.50 -19.66
N ASP A 294 -0.43 7.26 -20.68
CA ASP A 294 -0.30 8.16 -21.84
C ASP A 294 -1.61 8.35 -22.61
N VAL A 295 -2.49 7.33 -22.59
CA VAL A 295 -3.74 7.35 -23.36
C VAL A 295 -4.91 7.92 -22.56
N CYS A 296 -5.10 7.49 -21.30
CA CYS A 296 -6.29 7.83 -20.53
C CYS A 296 -6.04 8.16 -19.06
N GLY A 297 -4.78 8.12 -18.62
CA GLY A 297 -4.39 8.36 -17.24
C GLY A 297 -3.75 9.73 -17.00
N ARG A 298 -3.88 10.73 -17.88
CA ARG A 298 -3.22 12.03 -17.68
C ARG A 298 -4.03 12.95 -16.78
N SER A 299 -3.37 13.91 -16.14
CA SER A 299 -4.07 14.97 -15.40
C SER A 299 -5.01 15.80 -16.27
N SER A 300 -4.70 15.98 -17.56
CA SER A 300 -5.59 16.63 -18.54
C SER A 300 -6.89 15.85 -18.79
N ASP A 301 -6.89 14.55 -18.51
CA ASP A 301 -8.05 13.67 -18.63
C ASP A 301 -8.91 13.68 -17.34
N GLY A 302 -8.51 14.44 -16.32
CA GLY A 302 -9.15 14.49 -15.00
C GLY A 302 -8.73 13.35 -14.07
N VAL A 303 -7.66 12.62 -14.41
CA VAL A 303 -7.09 11.55 -13.58
C VAL A 303 -6.04 12.11 -12.63
N GLU A 304 -6.28 11.93 -11.34
CA GLU A 304 -5.32 12.28 -10.29
C GLU A 304 -4.19 11.27 -10.28
N GLN A 305 -2.95 11.73 -10.41
CA GLN A 305 -1.77 10.86 -10.31
C GLN A 305 -1.49 10.57 -8.85
N ILE A 306 -1.76 9.34 -8.44
CA ILE A 306 -1.40 8.84 -7.12
C ILE A 306 -0.10 8.06 -7.27
N PRO A 307 1.05 8.60 -6.83
CA PRO A 307 2.33 7.95 -7.02
C PRO A 307 2.37 6.66 -6.20
N LEU A 308 2.52 5.53 -6.88
CA LEU A 308 2.68 4.22 -6.27
C LEU A 308 4.08 3.71 -6.58
N ARG A 309 4.64 2.95 -5.64
CA ARG A 309 5.95 2.33 -5.82
C ARG A 309 5.85 1.14 -6.78
N TRP A 310 6.77 1.08 -7.73
CA TRP A 310 6.97 -0.04 -8.63
C TRP A 310 8.29 -0.71 -8.27
N ASP A 311 8.25 -1.98 -7.88
CA ASP A 311 9.43 -2.80 -7.63
C ASP A 311 9.80 -3.61 -8.88
#